data_AF-A0A1Y3B4D9-F1
#
_entry.id   AF-A0A1Y3B4D9-F1
#
_cell.length_a   1.000
_cell.length_b   1.000
_cell.length_c   1.000
_cell.angle_alpha   90.00
_cell.angle_beta   90.00
_cell.angle_gamma   90.00
#
_symmetry.space_group_name_H-M   'P 1'
#
loop_
_entity.id
_entity.type
_entity.pdbx_description
1 polymer ?
#
loop_
_entity_poly.entity_id
_entity_poly.type
_entity_poly.pdbx_seq_one_letter_code
_entity_poly.pdbx_strand_id
1 'polypeptide(L)'
;MSYFDNLYIISYNGYCIYNGPTKDLVAKLSSFGLHCPQYHNPADFVIEVATGDFGQDVIIGMENHFRQICEDQTSNCLDRDGVETMKSLSIHKL
;
A
#
# COMPACT_ATOMS: atom_id res chain seq x y z
N MET A 1 0.48 14.65 20.07
CA MET A 1 1.28 14.76 18.84
C MET A 1 1.73 13.36 18.45
N SER A 2 1.27 12.85 17.30
CA SER A 2 1.70 11.57 16.74
C SER A 2 2.60 11.90 15.54
N TYR A 3 3.76 11.24 15.41
CA TYR A 3 4.76 11.52 14.38
C TYR A 3 4.50 10.76 13.06
N PHE A 4 3.49 9.90 13.02
CA PHE A 4 3.12 9.11 11.84
C PHE A 4 1.83 9.64 11.23
N ASP A 5 1.95 10.75 10.49
CA ASP A 5 0.82 11.33 9.77
C ASP A 5 0.37 10.45 8.61
N ASN A 6 1.33 9.83 7.92
CA ASN A 6 1.11 8.92 6.79
C ASN A 6 2.01 7.68 6.87
N LEU A 7 1.51 6.54 6.41
CA LEU A 7 2.20 5.27 6.29
C LEU A 7 2.34 4.89 4.81
N TYR A 8 3.51 4.35 4.47
CA TYR A 8 3.79 3.74 3.18
C TYR A 8 4.29 2.32 3.42
N ILE A 9 3.59 1.32 2.90
CA ILE A 9 3.82 -0.09 3.22
C ILE A 9 4.02 -0.87 1.93
N ILE A 10 5.08 -1.68 1.93
CA ILE A 10 5.50 -2.50 0.81
C ILE A 10 5.37 -3.97 1.20
N SER A 11 4.77 -4.79 0.35
CA SER A 11 4.72 -6.25 0.50
C SER A 11 6.08 -6.90 0.23
N TYR A 12 6.23 -8.16 0.61
CA TYR A 12 7.46 -8.94 0.40
C TYR A 12 7.93 -9.00 -1.07
N ASN A 13 7.04 -8.75 -2.03
CA ASN A 13 7.35 -8.75 -3.46
C ASN A 13 7.75 -7.36 -4.01
N GLY A 14 7.82 -6.34 -3.14
CA GLY A 14 8.27 -4.99 -3.49
C GLY A 14 7.17 -4.05 -3.99
N TYR A 15 5.89 -4.44 -3.95
CA TYR A 15 4.78 -3.55 -4.36
C TYR A 15 4.12 -2.83 -3.20
N CYS A 16 3.57 -1.65 -3.48
CA CYS A 16 2.83 -0.87 -2.49
C CYS A 16 1.49 -1.55 -2.19
N ILE A 17 1.22 -1.77 -0.90
CA ILE A 17 -0.04 -2.31 -0.41
C ILE A 17 -0.81 -1.34 0.49
N TYR A 18 -0.20 -0.21 0.86
CA TYR A 18 -0.88 0.86 1.57
C TYR A 18 -0.10 2.16 1.46
N ASN A 19 -0.81 3.25 1.15
CA ASN A 19 -0.27 4.61 1.21
C ASN A 19 -1.37 5.56 1.73
N GLY A 20 -1.21 6.10 2.94
CA GLY A 20 -2.20 7.01 3.51
C GLY A 20 -2.10 7.19 5.02
N PRO A 21 -3.09 7.88 5.63
CA PRO A 21 -3.03 8.25 7.04
C PRO A 21 -3.13 7.04 7.99
N THR A 22 -2.30 7.00 9.04
CA THR A 22 -2.30 5.90 10.03
C THR A 22 -3.68 5.57 10.61
N LYS A 23 -4.52 6.59 10.81
CA LYS A 23 -5.89 6.44 11.33
C LYS A 23 -6.81 5.60 10.43
N ASP A 24 -6.55 5.58 9.13
CA ASP A 24 -7.39 4.91 8.13
C ASP A 24 -6.90 3.48 7.84
N LEU A 25 -5.73 3.10 8.38
CA LEU A 25 -5.10 1.80 8.16
C LEU A 25 -6.04 0.64 8.50
N VAL A 26 -6.56 0.61 9.73
CA VAL A 26 -7.40 -0.50 10.22
C VAL A 26 -8.69 -0.62 9.40
N ALA A 27 -9.30 0.51 9.04
CA ALA A 27 -10.48 0.53 8.18
C ALA A 27 -10.17 -0.01 6.78
N LYS A 28 -8.99 0.33 6.24
CA LYS A 28 -8.56 -0.17 4.93
C LYS A 28 -8.30 -1.67 4.95
N LEU A 29 -7.59 -2.19 5.95
CA LEU A 29 -7.37 -3.63 6.10
C LEU A 29 -8.70 -4.38 6.21
N SER A 30 -9.65 -3.84 6.99
CA SER A 30 -11.00 -4.41 7.13
C SER A 30 -11.75 -4.51 5.80
N SER A 31 -11.53 -3.58 4.86
CA SER A 31 -12.14 -3.63 3.52
C SER A 31 -11.66 -4.80 2.66
N PHE A 32 -10.48 -5.36 2.97
CA PHE A 32 -9.95 -6.58 2.36
C PHE A 32 -10.23 -7.84 3.21
N GLY A 33 -11.10 -7.73 4.22
CA GLY A 33 -11.46 -8.85 5.10
C GLY A 33 -10.46 -9.10 6.25
N LEU A 34 -9.44 -8.26 6.40
CA LEU A 34 -8.45 -8.38 7.45
C LEU A 34 -8.90 -7.64 8.71
N HIS A 35 -9.18 -8.38 9.78
CA HIS A 35 -9.64 -7.82 11.04
C HIS A 35 -8.49 -7.76 12.04
N CYS A 36 -8.07 -6.55 12.40
CA CYS A 36 -7.04 -6.34 13.42
C CYS A 36 -7.60 -6.69 14.81
N PRO A 37 -6.95 -7.59 15.58
CA PRO A 37 -7.34 -7.87 16.97
C PRO A 37 -7.21 -6.62 17.86
N GLN A 38 -8.09 -6.48 18.86
CA GLN A 38 -8.06 -5.32 19.78
C GLN A 38 -6.82 -5.28 20.69
N TYR A 39 -6.16 -6.41 20.90
CA TYR A 39 -4.97 -6.54 21.75
C TYR A 39 -3.68 -6.66 20.93
N HIS A 40 -3.72 -6.32 19.65
CA HIS A 40 -2.59 -6.39 18.74
C HIS A 40 -2.29 -5.01 18.18
N ASN A 41 -1.02 -4.71 17.96
CA ASN A 41 -0.59 -3.41 17.43
C ASN A 41 -0.90 -3.35 15.93
N PRO A 42 -1.68 -2.39 15.43
CA PRO A 42 -2.01 -2.30 13.99
C PRO A 42 -0.80 -2.23 13.07
N ALA A 43 0.32 -1.66 13.55
CA ALA A 43 1.56 -1.61 12.80
C ALA A 43 2.22 -2.99 12.65
N ASP A 44 2.10 -3.85 13.66
CA ASP A 44 2.60 -5.23 13.62
C ASP A 44 1.71 -6.07 12.71
N PHE A 45 0.39 -5.94 12.85
CA PHE A 45 -0.60 -6.61 12.02
C PHE A 45 -0.40 -6.35 10.53
N VAL A 46 -0.16 -5.09 10.13
CA VAL A 46 0.06 -4.80 8.71
C VAL A 46 1.41 -5.31 8.19
N ILE A 47 2.42 -5.47 9.05
CA ILE A 47 3.69 -6.09 8.67
C ILE A 47 3.48 -7.58 8.41
N GLU A 48 2.74 -8.29 9.26
CA GLU A 48 2.38 -9.71 9.04
C GLU A 48 1.56 -9.89 7.73
N VAL A 49 0.67 -8.94 7.43
CA VAL A 49 -0.04 -8.91 6.14
C VAL A 49 0.94 -8.69 4.99
N ALA A 50 1.92 -7.80 5.14
CA ALA A 50 2.93 -7.52 4.12
C ALA A 50 3.88 -8.71 3.87
N THR A 51 4.13 -9.54 4.88
CA THR A 51 4.98 -10.74 4.77
C THR A 51 4.25 -11.94 4.17
N GLY A 52 2.92 -11.92 4.10
CA GLY A 52 2.12 -12.98 3.48
C GLY A 52 1.52 -13.99 4.46
N ASP A 53 1.56 -13.71 5.76
CA ASP A 53 1.03 -14.59 6.81
C ASP A 53 -0.50 -14.76 6.71
N PHE A 54 -1.18 -13.80 6.07
CA PHE A 54 -2.63 -13.79 5.83
C PHE A 54 -3.05 -14.33 4.45
N GLY A 55 -2.11 -14.92 3.71
CA GLY A 55 -2.35 -15.50 2.39
C GLY A 55 -2.07 -14.55 1.23
N GLN A 56 -1.67 -15.13 0.09
CA GLN A 56 -1.21 -14.35 -1.06
C GLN A 56 -2.33 -13.62 -1.79
N ASP A 57 -3.55 -14.16 -1.79
CA ASP A 57 -4.69 -13.55 -2.49
C ASP A 57 -5.01 -12.16 -1.95
N VAL A 58 -4.85 -11.96 -0.63
CA VAL A 58 -5.07 -10.66 0.02
C VAL A 58 -4.04 -9.64 -0.44
N ILE A 59 -2.76 -10.03 -0.45
CA ILE A 59 -1.66 -9.18 -0.94
C ILE A 59 -1.90 -8.81 -2.41
N ILE A 60 -2.21 -9.77 -3.27
CA ILE A 60 -2.47 -9.53 -4.70
C ILE A 60 -3.66 -8.57 -4.87
N GLY A 61 -4.73 -8.75 -4.08
CA GLY A 61 -5.87 -7.86 -4.08
C GLY A 61 -5.51 -6.43 -3.68
N MET A 62 -4.72 -6.28 -2.62
CA MET A 62 -4.23 -4.98 -2.14
C MET A 62 -3.31 -4.32 -3.17
N GLU A 63 -2.34 -5.05 -3.71
CA GLU A 63 -1.42 -4.54 -4.74
C GLU A 63 -2.15 -4.05 -5.98
N ASN A 64 -3.13 -4.82 -6.48
CA ASN A 64 -3.91 -4.42 -7.64
C ASN A 64 -4.74 -3.17 -7.36
N HIS A 65 -5.26 -3.03 -6.14
CA HIS A 65 -6.00 -1.85 -5.72
C HIS A 65 -5.09 -0.62 -5.65
N PHE A 66 -3.93 -0.73 -5.01
CA PHE A 66 -3.00 0.40 -4.84
C PHE A 66 -2.21 0.73 -6.10
N ARG A 67 -1.96 -0.24 -6.99
CA ARG A 67 -1.37 -0.01 -8.31
C ARG A 67 -2.25 0.93 -9.15
N GLN A 68 -3.57 0.71 -9.16
CA GLN A 68 -4.52 1.60 -9.85
C GLN A 68 -4.49 3.02 -9.24
N ILE A 69 -4.47 3.13 -7.91
CA ILE A 69 -4.43 4.42 -7.23
C ILE A 69 -3.12 5.18 -7.52
N CYS A 70 -1.97 4.51 -7.58
CA CYS A 70 -0.69 5.15 -7.89
C CYS A 70 -0.58 5.61 -9.35
N GLU A 71 -1.21 4.89 -10.29
CA GLU A 71 -1.30 5.33 -11.69
C GLU A 71 -2.13 6.62 -11.82
N ASP A 72 -3.20 6.74 -11.04
CA ASP A 72 -4.03 7.95 -10.96
C ASP A 72 -3.32 9.10 -10.23
N GLN A 73 -2.58 8.81 -9.16
CA GLN A 73 -1.82 9.83 -8.41
C GLN A 73 -0.63 10.38 -9.20
N THR A 74 -0.04 9.61 -10.12
CA THR A 74 1.02 10.14 -11.00
C THR A 74 0.52 11.25 -11.92
N SER A 75 -0.78 11.29 -12.25
CA SER A 75 -1.39 12.39 -13.01
C SER A 75 -1.73 13.63 -12.16
N ASN A 76 -1.65 13.55 -10.83
CA ASN A 76 -2.02 14.65 -9.91
C ASN A 76 -0.87 15.10 -8.99
N CYS A 77 0.31 14.47 -9.08
CA CYS A 77 1.50 14.80 -8.27
C CYS A 77 2.65 15.45 -9.07
N LEU A 78 2.50 15.67 -10.39
CA LEU A 78 3.44 16.47 -11.18
C LEU A 78 3.17 17.99 -11.10
N ASP A 79 2.53 18.44 -10.02
CA ASP A 79 2.39 19.86 -9.69
C ASP A 79 2.96 20.13 -8.29
N ARG A 80 4.30 20.08 -8.12
CA ARG A 80 5.00 21.20 -7.46
C ARG A 80 6.52 21.22 -7.44
N ASP A 81 7.27 20.15 -7.71
CA ASP A 81 8.73 20.28 -7.86
C ASP A 81 9.22 19.25 -8.89
N GLY A 82 9.73 19.73 -10.02
CA GLY A 82 10.02 18.94 -11.20
C GLY A 82 11.03 17.82 -11.00
N VAL A 83 10.60 16.58 -11.27
CA VAL A 83 11.46 15.52 -11.83
C VAL A 83 10.66 14.82 -12.92
N GLU A 84 11.07 15.10 -14.15
CA GLU A 84 10.59 14.48 -15.38
C GLU A 84 11.17 13.07 -15.54
N THR A 85 10.44 12.19 -16.25
CA THR A 85 10.86 10.90 -16.83
C THR A 85 11.13 9.74 -15.84
N MET A 86 10.50 8.56 -15.91
CA MET A 86 10.05 7.79 -17.06
C MET A 86 8.81 6.92 -16.74
N LYS A 87 7.65 7.23 -17.35
CA LYS A 87 6.63 6.21 -17.64
C LYS A 87 7.15 5.36 -18.81
N SER A 88 7.99 4.38 -18.54
CA SER A 88 8.21 3.25 -19.44
C SER A 88 8.94 2.16 -18.69
N LEU A 89 8.21 1.15 -18.20
CA LEU A 89 8.73 -0.20 -18.29
C LEU A 89 7.65 -1.08 -18.89
N SER A 90 7.75 -1.18 -20.21
CA SER A 90 7.14 -2.20 -21.04
C SER A 90 7.22 -3.56 -20.35
N ILE A 91 6.06 -4.05 -19.90
CA ILE A 91 5.83 -5.49 -19.74
C ILE A 91 5.80 -6.10 -21.14
N HIS A 92 6.98 -6.36 -21.70
CA HIS A 92 7.18 -7.42 -22.67
C HIS A 92 8.18 -8.42 -22.10
N LYS A 93 7.58 -9.45 -21.50
CA LYS A 93 7.98 -10.85 -21.47
C LYS A 93 9.19 -11.15 -22.37
N LEU A 94 10.28 -11.61 -21.75
CA LEU A 94 11.27 -12.50 -22.36
C LEU A 94 11.20 -13.82 -21.60
#